data_AF-A0A401TZ44-F1
#
_entry.id   AF-A0A401TZ44-F1
#
_cell.length_a   1.000
_cell.length_b   1.000
_cell.length_c   1.000
_cell.angle_alpha   90.00
_cell.angle_beta   90.00
_cell.angle_gamma   90.00
#
_symmetry.space_group_name_H-M   'P 1'
#
loop_
_entity.id
_entity.type
_entity.pdbx_description
1 polymer ?
#
loop_
_entity_poly.entity_id
_entity_poly.type
_entity_poly.pdbx_seq_one_letter_code
_entity_poly.pdbx_strand_id
1 'polypeptide(L)'
;GLDGQLDREIGTIGKIYREEPEELKDLASHWGITLFRLDDAGGIRQQTEAWEREGLSRGVQPGDSALPLSWTAPSGRRYRVHSVSKSSYRVAAAVEETSLRDTLWTLAVILAMGIPFAAGLAIAGGYFLAGRVLSPIGAMAQKAREITAESLAKRLPVDNARDEFGQLATVFNDTLSRLQDAFERLRRFTADASHELRTP
;
A
#
# COMPACT_ATOMS: atom_id res chain seq x y z
N GLY A 1 14.87 -4.43 -17.08
CA GLY A 1 13.63 -4.91 -17.74
C GLY A 1 13.96 -6.08 -18.63
N LEU A 2 12.93 -6.83 -19.06
CA LEU A 2 13.05 -8.01 -19.93
C LEU A 2 13.91 -7.74 -21.19
N ASP A 3 13.74 -6.58 -21.81
CA ASP A 3 14.49 -6.19 -23.02
C ASP A 3 16.00 -6.13 -22.79
N GLY A 4 16.44 -5.52 -21.69
CA GLY A 4 17.86 -5.46 -21.34
C GLY A 4 18.45 -6.80 -20.89
N GLN A 5 17.62 -7.76 -20.47
CA GLN A 5 18.07 -9.14 -20.22
C GLN A 5 18.28 -9.86 -21.56
N LEU A 6 17.30 -9.80 -22.45
CA LEU A 6 17.34 -10.39 -23.79
C LEU A 6 18.54 -9.87 -24.60
N ASP A 7 18.82 -8.56 -24.57
CA ASP A 7 19.95 -7.98 -25.30
C ASP A 7 21.31 -8.49 -24.77
N ARG A 8 21.43 -8.71 -23.46
CA ARG A 8 22.64 -9.30 -22.87
C ARG A 8 22.79 -10.78 -23.24
N GLU A 9 21.72 -11.55 -23.15
CA GLU A 9 21.71 -12.97 -23.51
C GLU A 9 22.07 -13.16 -25.00
N ILE A 10 21.48 -12.37 -25.89
CA ILE A 10 21.80 -12.37 -27.32
C ILE A 10 23.26 -11.97 -27.57
N GLY A 11 23.77 -10.98 -26.83
CA GLY A 11 25.18 -10.58 -26.87
C GLY A 11 26.13 -11.73 -26.48
N THR A 12 25.80 -12.46 -25.40
CA THR A 12 26.59 -13.61 -24.92
C THR A 12 26.56 -14.77 -25.90
N ILE A 13 25.39 -15.16 -26.41
CA ILE A 13 25.25 -16.21 -27.44
C ILE A 13 26.05 -15.84 -28.69
N GLY A 14 25.94 -14.58 -29.13
CA GLY A 14 26.65 -14.10 -30.30
C GLY A 14 28.17 -13.99 -30.12
N LYS A 15 28.67 -13.85 -28.88
CA LYS A 15 30.09 -13.89 -28.55
C LYS A 15 30.62 -15.32 -28.54
N ILE A 16 29.94 -16.22 -27.84
CA ILE A 16 30.33 -17.64 -27.73
C ILE A 16 30.30 -18.31 -29.11
N TYR A 17 29.32 -18.02 -29.97
CA TYR A 17 29.32 -18.54 -31.35
C TYR A 17 30.59 -18.17 -32.15
N ARG A 18 31.17 -16.99 -31.89
CA ARG A 18 32.35 -16.51 -32.62
C ARG A 18 33.65 -17.08 -32.07
N GLU A 19 33.74 -17.19 -30.74
CA GLU A 19 34.98 -17.55 -30.05
C GLU A 19 35.07 -19.07 -29.84
N GLU A 20 33.97 -19.72 -29.44
CA GLU A 20 33.96 -21.11 -28.95
C GLU A 20 32.63 -21.82 -29.36
N PRO A 21 32.46 -22.16 -30.65
CA PRO A 21 31.17 -22.64 -31.16
C PRO A 21 30.75 -24.02 -30.61
N GLU A 22 31.68 -24.80 -30.08
CA GLU A 22 31.35 -26.11 -29.48
C GLU A 22 30.66 -25.98 -28.11
N GLU A 23 30.89 -24.87 -27.39
CA GLU A 23 30.28 -24.59 -26.07
C GLU A 23 28.82 -24.10 -26.16
N LEU A 24 28.30 -23.86 -27.37
CA LEU A 24 26.91 -23.42 -27.55
C LEU A 24 25.88 -24.43 -27.01
N LYS A 25 26.24 -25.72 -26.93
CA LYS A 25 25.38 -26.75 -26.32
C LYS A 25 25.27 -26.60 -24.81
N ASP A 26 26.34 -26.13 -24.16
CA ASP A 26 26.41 -25.95 -22.72
C ASP A 26 25.87 -24.58 -22.26
N LEU A 27 25.60 -23.68 -23.21
CA LEU A 27 25.00 -22.38 -22.99
C LEU A 27 23.62 -22.48 -22.29
N ALA A 28 22.83 -23.49 -22.63
CA ALA A 28 21.53 -23.73 -22.02
C ALA A 28 21.63 -24.30 -20.59
N SER A 29 22.65 -25.11 -20.32
CA SER A 29 22.83 -25.80 -19.03
C SER A 29 23.61 -24.98 -18.01
N HIS A 30 24.61 -24.20 -18.45
CA HIS A 30 25.54 -23.49 -17.57
C HIS A 30 25.15 -22.02 -17.34
N TRP A 31 24.50 -21.37 -18.31
CA TRP A 31 24.25 -19.92 -18.28
C TRP A 31 22.76 -19.53 -18.15
N GLY A 32 21.88 -20.51 -18.00
CA GLY A 32 20.44 -20.28 -17.76
C GLY A 32 19.66 -19.75 -18.98
N ILE A 33 20.27 -19.78 -20.17
CA ILE A 33 19.64 -19.33 -21.43
C ILE A 33 18.82 -20.48 -22.02
N THR A 34 17.55 -20.57 -21.64
CA THR A 34 16.73 -21.76 -21.89
C THR A 34 16.16 -21.82 -23.32
N LEU A 35 15.92 -20.67 -23.95
CA LEU A 35 15.19 -20.55 -25.21
C LEU A 35 15.98 -19.71 -26.20
N PHE A 36 16.81 -20.36 -27.03
CA PHE A 36 17.50 -19.68 -28.12
C PHE A 36 17.51 -20.49 -29.42
N ARG A 37 17.67 -19.76 -30.53
CA ARG A 37 17.89 -20.31 -31.86
C ARG A 37 18.98 -19.51 -32.57
N LEU A 38 19.87 -20.23 -33.25
CA LEU A 38 20.95 -19.70 -34.05
C LEU A 38 20.79 -20.18 -35.51
N ASP A 39 20.65 -19.23 -36.42
CA ASP A 39 20.56 -19.47 -37.87
C ASP A 39 21.77 -18.85 -38.60
N ASP A 40 22.19 -19.47 -39.71
CA ASP A 40 23.21 -18.98 -40.64
C ASP A 40 22.64 -19.02 -42.09
N ALA A 41 23.38 -18.52 -43.09
CA ALA A 41 23.01 -18.52 -44.50
C ALA A 41 22.67 -19.93 -45.06
N GLY A 42 23.15 -20.99 -44.40
CA GLY A 42 22.86 -22.39 -44.73
C GLY A 42 21.66 -23.01 -44.00
N GLY A 43 20.95 -22.28 -43.14
CA GLY A 43 19.81 -22.78 -42.35
C GLY A 43 20.05 -22.79 -40.84
N ILE A 44 19.24 -23.57 -40.12
CA ILE A 44 19.29 -23.65 -38.64
C ILE A 44 20.58 -24.36 -38.24
N ARG A 45 21.45 -23.67 -37.48
CA ARG A 45 22.68 -24.26 -36.93
C ARG A 45 22.39 -24.96 -35.61
N GLN A 46 21.64 -24.30 -34.73
CA GLN A 46 21.33 -24.81 -33.41
C GLN A 46 20.04 -24.22 -32.85
N GLN A 47 19.27 -25.03 -32.16
CA GLN A 47 18.09 -24.61 -31.41
C GLN A 47 18.00 -25.41 -30.11
N THR A 48 17.51 -24.82 -29.02
CA THR A 48 17.25 -25.57 -27.80
C THR A 48 15.99 -26.42 -27.93
N GLU A 49 15.93 -27.57 -27.25
CA GLU A 49 14.72 -28.41 -27.23
C GLU A 49 13.50 -27.68 -26.66
N ALA A 50 13.71 -26.73 -25.74
CA ALA A 50 12.65 -25.88 -25.22
C ALA A 50 12.07 -24.95 -26.30
N TRP A 51 12.89 -24.47 -27.24
CA TRP A 51 12.45 -23.61 -28.35
C TRP A 51 11.46 -24.34 -29.26
N GLU A 52 11.75 -25.60 -29.57
CA GLU A 52 10.89 -26.44 -30.40
C GLU A 52 9.62 -26.87 -29.65
N ARG A 53 9.75 -27.28 -28.39
CA ARG A 53 8.60 -27.68 -27.54
C ARG A 53 7.56 -26.57 -27.39
N GLU A 54 7.98 -25.33 -27.23
CA GLU A 54 7.07 -24.17 -27.09
C GLU A 54 6.55 -23.65 -28.45
N GLY A 55 6.91 -24.30 -29.56
CA GLY A 55 6.40 -23.98 -30.89
C GLY A 55 6.89 -22.64 -31.46
N LEU A 56 7.96 -22.07 -30.89
CA LEU A 56 8.52 -20.77 -31.30
C LEU A 56 9.02 -20.80 -32.76
N SER A 57 9.44 -21.98 -33.26
CA SER A 57 9.83 -22.18 -34.65
C SER A 57 8.71 -21.93 -35.67
N ARG A 58 7.44 -21.92 -35.24
CA ARG A 58 6.28 -21.60 -36.10
C ARG A 58 5.99 -20.10 -36.17
N GLY A 59 6.36 -19.37 -35.13
CA GLY A 59 6.07 -17.95 -34.97
C GLY A 59 7.19 -17.01 -35.36
N VAL A 60 8.43 -17.48 -35.18
CA VAL A 60 9.65 -16.72 -35.44
C VAL A 60 10.26 -17.27 -36.72
N GLN A 61 10.02 -16.59 -37.84
CA GLN A 61 10.49 -17.03 -39.15
C GLN A 61 11.85 -16.43 -39.50
N PRO A 62 12.63 -17.13 -40.36
CA PRO A 62 13.86 -16.60 -40.91
C PRO A 62 13.59 -15.36 -41.79
N GLY A 63 13.53 -14.19 -41.20
CA GLY A 63 13.36 -12.90 -41.90
C GLY A 63 12.74 -11.81 -41.02
N ASP A 64 12.15 -12.21 -39.89
CA ASP A 64 11.55 -11.28 -38.95
C ASP A 64 12.61 -10.32 -38.39
N SER A 65 12.32 -9.02 -38.54
CA SER A 65 13.23 -7.93 -38.16
C SER A 65 13.42 -7.87 -36.65
N ALA A 66 14.44 -7.12 -36.21
CA ALA A 66 14.90 -6.96 -34.82
C ALA A 66 13.89 -6.29 -33.84
N LEU A 67 12.60 -6.35 -34.13
CA LEU A 67 11.55 -5.84 -33.27
C LEU A 67 11.17 -6.90 -32.22
N PRO A 68 10.87 -6.49 -30.98
CA PRO A 68 10.31 -7.37 -29.97
C PRO A 68 9.00 -8.00 -30.47
N LEU A 69 8.98 -9.32 -30.59
CA LEU A 69 7.78 -10.08 -30.94
C LEU A 69 7.26 -10.78 -29.69
N SER A 70 6.00 -10.53 -29.33
CA SER A 70 5.31 -11.33 -28.32
C SER A 70 4.73 -12.57 -29.00
N TRP A 71 5.19 -13.75 -28.61
CA TRP A 71 4.67 -15.03 -29.07
C TRP A 71 3.80 -15.66 -27.98
N THR A 72 2.66 -16.23 -28.36
CA THR A 72 1.87 -17.06 -27.45
C THR A 72 2.02 -18.51 -27.88
N ALA A 73 2.68 -19.31 -27.04
CA ALA A 73 2.87 -20.72 -27.30
C ALA A 73 1.53 -21.48 -27.25
N PRO A 74 1.42 -22.66 -27.88
CA PRO A 74 0.24 -23.53 -27.76
C PRO A 74 -0.08 -23.92 -26.31
N SER A 75 0.93 -23.88 -25.43
CA SER A 75 0.81 -24.04 -23.98
C SER A 75 0.03 -22.91 -23.28
N GLY A 76 -0.29 -21.82 -23.99
CA GLY A 76 -0.93 -20.61 -23.44
C GLY A 76 0.06 -19.63 -22.79
N ARG A 77 1.35 -20.02 -22.66
CA ARG A 77 2.41 -19.16 -22.13
C ARG A 77 2.78 -18.10 -23.16
N ARG A 78 3.05 -16.89 -22.67
CA ARG A 78 3.50 -15.79 -23.51
C ARG A 78 5.00 -15.61 -23.36
N TYR A 79 5.69 -15.52 -24.49
CA TYR A 79 7.11 -15.29 -24.57
C TYR A 79 7.38 -13.98 -25.29
N ARG A 80 8.36 -13.22 -24.82
CA ARG A 80 8.91 -12.10 -25.55
C ARG A 80 10.18 -12.55 -26.24
N VAL A 81 10.20 -12.43 -27.57
CA VAL A 81 11.28 -12.87 -28.43
C VAL A 81 12.01 -11.65 -28.96
N HIS A 82 13.33 -11.62 -28.79
CA HIS A 82 14.22 -10.68 -29.48
C HIS A 82 15.10 -11.46 -30.44
N SER A 83 15.26 -10.93 -31.66
CA SER A 83 16.21 -11.44 -32.64
C SER A 83 17.20 -10.35 -33.01
N VAL A 84 18.48 -10.72 -33.09
CA VAL A 84 19.52 -9.85 -33.65
C VAL A 84 20.11 -10.53 -34.86
N SER A 85 20.05 -9.83 -35.99
CA SER A 85 20.64 -10.27 -37.25
C SER A 85 21.99 -9.59 -37.47
N LYS A 86 23.05 -10.37 -37.67
CA LYS A 86 24.39 -9.90 -38.09
C LYS A 86 24.71 -10.45 -39.48
N SER A 87 25.74 -9.91 -40.13
CA SER A 87 26.09 -10.18 -41.53
C SER A 87 26.32 -11.66 -41.89
N SER A 88 26.62 -12.51 -40.91
CA SER A 88 26.88 -13.95 -41.11
C SER A 88 26.10 -14.88 -40.20
N TYR A 89 25.31 -14.39 -39.25
CA TYR A 89 24.51 -15.26 -38.36
C TYR A 89 23.38 -14.48 -37.67
N ARG A 90 22.35 -15.19 -37.23
CA ARG A 90 21.21 -14.65 -36.50
C ARG A 90 21.01 -15.40 -35.20
N VAL A 91 20.83 -14.64 -34.12
CA VAL A 91 20.51 -15.17 -32.80
C VAL A 91 19.14 -14.67 -32.40
N ALA A 92 18.25 -15.58 -32.03
CA ALA A 92 16.99 -15.26 -31.38
C ALA A 92 16.99 -15.84 -29.96
N ALA A 93 16.53 -15.05 -28.99
CA ALA A 93 16.32 -15.45 -27.60
C ALA A 93 14.89 -15.13 -27.19
N ALA A 94 14.29 -15.97 -26.34
CA ALA A 94 12.93 -15.79 -25.83
C ALA A 94 12.89 -15.88 -24.31
N VAL A 95 12.14 -15.00 -23.65
CA VAL A 95 11.92 -15.05 -22.20
C VAL A 95 10.42 -15.12 -21.90
N GLU A 96 10.04 -15.94 -20.92
CA GLU A 96 8.65 -16.08 -20.49
C GLU A 96 8.14 -14.79 -19.82
N GLU A 97 7.06 -14.22 -20.35
CA GLU A 97 6.39 -13.02 -19.82
C GLU A 97 5.36 -13.38 -18.73
N THR A 98 4.85 -14.61 -18.75
CA THR A 98 3.76 -15.08 -17.86
C THR A 98 4.12 -14.92 -16.38
N SER A 99 5.34 -15.27 -15.97
CA SER A 99 5.76 -15.20 -14.57
C SER A 99 5.76 -13.78 -14.01
N LEU A 100 6.05 -12.77 -14.84
CA LEU A 100 6.00 -11.38 -14.41
C LEU A 100 4.56 -10.91 -14.23
N ARG A 101 3.66 -11.30 -15.15
CA ARG A 101 2.26 -10.89 -15.10
C ARG A 101 1.52 -11.53 -13.93
N ASP A 102 1.78 -12.80 -13.63
CA ASP A 102 1.18 -13.49 -12.49
C ASP A 102 1.64 -12.87 -11.17
N THR A 103 2.93 -12.55 -11.05
CA THR A 103 3.46 -11.85 -9.87
C THR A 103 2.80 -10.47 -9.69
N LEU A 104 2.67 -9.69 -10.77
CA LEU A 104 1.98 -8.40 -10.73
C LEU A 104 0.50 -8.55 -10.38
N TRP A 105 -0.17 -9.61 -10.85
CA TRP A 105 -1.57 -9.86 -10.51
C TRP A 105 -1.74 -10.24 -9.05
N THR A 106 -0.90 -11.13 -8.53
CA THR A 106 -0.90 -11.50 -7.11
C THR A 106 -0.66 -10.27 -6.23
N LEU A 107 0.33 -9.43 -6.56
CA LEU A 107 0.57 -8.18 -5.87
C LEU A 107 -0.66 -7.26 -5.93
N ALA A 108 -1.24 -7.05 -7.11
CA ALA A 108 -2.40 -6.19 -7.27
C ALA A 108 -3.60 -6.69 -6.46
N VAL A 109 -3.85 -8.01 -6.39
CA VAL A 109 -4.92 -8.59 -5.55
C VAL A 109 -4.61 -8.38 -4.06
N ILE A 110 -3.38 -8.63 -3.62
CA ILE A 110 -2.96 -8.39 -2.22
C ILE A 110 -3.14 -6.93 -1.85
N LEU A 111 -2.72 -5.98 -2.69
CA LEU A 111 -2.92 -4.56 -2.42
C LEU A 111 -4.40 -4.17 -2.47
N ALA A 112 -5.15 -4.67 -3.46
CA ALA A 112 -6.57 -4.37 -3.62
C ALA A 112 -7.42 -4.87 -2.45
N MET A 113 -7.02 -5.95 -1.77
CA MET A 113 -7.68 -6.43 -0.54
C MET A 113 -7.06 -5.84 0.73
N GLY A 114 -5.74 -5.72 0.78
CA GLY A 114 -4.99 -5.27 1.95
C GLY A 114 -5.22 -3.81 2.29
N ILE A 115 -5.27 -2.92 1.28
CA ILE A 115 -5.53 -1.50 1.47
C ILE A 115 -6.90 -1.25 2.11
N PRO A 116 -8.03 -1.70 1.52
CA PRO A 116 -9.34 -1.43 2.12
C PRO A 116 -9.50 -2.14 3.46
N PHE A 117 -8.89 -3.31 3.66
CA PHE A 117 -8.90 -3.98 4.96
C PHE A 117 -8.18 -3.17 6.04
N ALA A 118 -6.95 -2.71 5.76
CA ALA A 118 -6.19 -1.87 6.67
C ALA A 118 -6.88 -0.52 6.92
N ALA A 119 -7.43 0.10 5.89
CA ALA A 119 -8.21 1.33 6.02
C ALA A 119 -9.47 1.12 6.87
N GLY A 120 -10.19 0.01 6.67
CA GLY A 120 -11.35 -0.37 7.47
C GLY A 120 -10.99 -0.55 8.94
N LEU A 121 -9.89 -1.24 9.24
CA LEU A 121 -9.38 -1.38 10.60
C LEU A 121 -8.98 -0.04 11.22
N ALA A 122 -8.31 0.83 10.47
CA ALA A 122 -7.92 2.15 10.94
C ALA A 122 -9.14 3.04 11.25
N ILE A 123 -10.16 3.02 10.38
CA ILE A 123 -11.41 3.77 10.59
C ILE A 123 -12.15 3.23 11.82
N ALA A 124 -12.32 1.91 11.92
CA ALA A 124 -13.01 1.28 13.05
C ALA A 124 -12.28 1.54 14.37
N GLY A 125 -10.96 1.38 14.39
CA GLY A 125 -10.11 1.66 15.55
C GLY A 125 -10.14 3.14 15.93
N GLY A 126 -10.06 4.04 14.95
CA GLY A 126 -10.14 5.49 15.17
C GLY A 126 -11.49 5.91 15.73
N TYR A 127 -12.60 5.38 15.20
CA TYR A 127 -13.95 5.65 15.70
C TYR A 127 -14.14 5.15 17.13
N PHE A 128 -13.69 3.92 17.42
CA PHE A 128 -13.74 3.35 18.76
C PHE A 128 -12.93 4.16 19.76
N LEU A 129 -11.69 4.53 19.40
CA LEU A 129 -10.81 5.30 20.27
C LEU A 129 -11.35 6.72 20.51
N ALA A 130 -11.82 7.39 19.46
CA ALA A 130 -12.44 8.72 19.58
C ALA A 130 -13.66 8.66 20.51
N GLY A 131 -14.55 7.68 20.35
CA GLY A 131 -15.70 7.49 21.24
C GLY A 131 -15.28 7.25 22.70
N ARG A 132 -14.25 6.43 22.93
CA ARG A 132 -13.70 6.14 24.26
C ARG A 132 -13.09 7.37 24.92
N VAL A 133 -12.30 8.15 24.18
CA VAL A 133 -11.57 9.33 24.68
C VAL A 133 -12.50 10.52 24.89
N LEU A 134 -13.51 10.73 24.03
CA LEU A 134 -14.46 11.84 24.17
C LEU A 134 -15.64 11.54 25.12
N SER A 135 -15.83 10.28 25.52
CA SER A 135 -16.91 9.87 26.43
C SER A 135 -16.99 10.72 27.73
N PRO A 136 -15.88 11.05 28.42
CA PRO A 136 -15.92 11.88 29.64
C PRO A 136 -16.48 13.28 29.39
N ILE A 137 -16.19 13.88 28.23
CA ILE A 137 -16.70 15.21 27.86
C ILE A 137 -18.24 15.17 27.77
N GLY A 138 -18.80 14.11 27.17
CA GLY A 138 -20.24 13.93 27.09
C GLY A 138 -20.90 13.84 28.47
N ALA A 139 -20.28 13.09 29.39
CA ALA A 139 -20.75 12.98 30.77
C ALA A 139 -20.69 14.32 31.52
N MET A 140 -19.59 15.07 31.36
CA MET A 140 -19.44 16.41 31.93
C MET A 140 -20.49 17.39 31.36
N ALA A 141 -20.72 17.39 30.05
CA ALA A 141 -21.72 18.24 29.41
C ALA A 141 -23.15 17.90 29.86
N GLN A 142 -23.45 16.61 30.08
CA GLN A 142 -24.74 16.21 30.63
C GLN A 142 -24.91 16.67 32.08
N LYS A 143 -23.87 16.52 32.92
CA LYS A 143 -23.92 17.01 34.31
C LYS A 143 -23.98 18.52 34.41
N ALA A 144 -23.23 19.25 33.59
CA ALA A 144 -23.27 20.71 33.55
C ALA A 144 -24.68 21.23 33.24
N ARG A 145 -25.42 20.56 32.34
CA ARG A 145 -26.82 20.91 32.03
C ARG A 145 -27.80 20.74 33.20
N GLU A 146 -27.47 19.90 34.19
CA GLU A 146 -28.28 19.71 35.40
C GLU A 146 -28.01 20.77 36.47
N ILE A 147 -26.97 21.60 36.31
CA ILE A 147 -26.59 22.65 37.25
C ILE A 147 -27.33 23.94 36.90
N THR A 148 -28.13 24.41 37.84
CA THR A 148 -28.93 25.64 37.72
C THR A 148 -28.49 26.67 38.77
N ALA A 149 -28.95 27.91 38.66
CA ALA A 149 -28.68 28.95 39.67
C ALA A 149 -29.15 28.54 41.09
N GLU A 150 -30.17 27.69 41.18
CA GLU A 150 -30.71 27.17 42.44
C GLU A 150 -29.92 25.97 42.99
N SER A 151 -29.10 25.33 42.14
CA SER A 151 -28.35 24.11 42.47
C SER A 151 -26.86 24.25 42.22
N LEU A 152 -26.33 25.47 42.36
CA LEU A 152 -24.91 25.80 42.19
C LEU A 152 -23.96 25.03 43.09
N ALA A 153 -24.43 24.37 44.16
CA ALA A 153 -23.62 23.50 45.01
C ALA A 153 -23.24 22.16 44.34
N LYS A 154 -23.92 21.77 43.25
CA LYS A 154 -23.53 20.60 42.46
C LYS A 154 -22.18 20.84 41.77
N ARG A 155 -21.44 19.77 41.52
CA ARG A 155 -20.11 19.81 40.89
C ARG A 155 -20.01 18.77 39.77
N LEU A 156 -19.15 19.01 38.81
CA LEU A 156 -18.76 18.03 37.81
C LEU A 156 -17.90 16.94 38.46
N PRO A 157 -18.06 15.66 38.05
CA PRO A 157 -17.21 14.57 38.53
C PRO A 157 -15.75 14.78 38.09
N VAL A 158 -14.81 14.47 38.98
CA VAL A 158 -13.36 14.50 38.71
C VAL A 158 -12.84 13.08 38.91
N ASP A 159 -12.90 12.25 37.86
CA ASP A 159 -12.48 10.85 37.95
C ASP A 159 -10.96 10.72 38.13
N ASN A 160 -10.19 11.52 37.40
CA ASN A 160 -8.74 11.57 37.50
C ASN A 160 -8.22 13.00 37.35
N ALA A 161 -7.92 13.65 38.48
CA ALA A 161 -7.46 15.04 38.51
C ALA A 161 -6.13 15.32 37.78
N ARG A 162 -5.39 14.28 37.37
CA ARG A 162 -4.09 14.42 36.70
C ARG A 162 -4.19 14.42 35.18
N ASP A 163 -5.31 13.97 34.61
CA ASP A 163 -5.51 14.04 33.15
C ASP A 163 -6.16 15.37 32.73
N GLU A 164 -6.20 15.60 31.43
CA GLU A 164 -6.71 16.82 30.81
C GLU A 164 -8.18 17.06 31.15
N PHE A 165 -8.98 15.99 31.26
CA PHE A 165 -10.41 16.09 31.55
C PHE A 165 -10.67 16.39 33.03
N GLY A 166 -9.94 15.77 33.94
CA GLY A 166 -10.02 16.06 35.37
C GLY A 166 -9.55 17.47 35.69
N GLN A 167 -8.47 17.95 35.03
CA GLN A 167 -8.04 19.35 35.16
C GLN A 167 -9.14 20.31 34.67
N LEU A 168 -9.78 20.03 33.52
CA LEU A 168 -10.89 20.84 33.01
C LEU A 168 -12.09 20.85 33.97
N ALA A 169 -12.46 19.69 34.51
CA ALA A 169 -13.55 19.58 35.49
C ALA A 169 -13.26 20.36 36.77
N THR A 170 -12.01 20.33 37.26
CA THR A 170 -11.57 21.14 38.42
C THR A 170 -11.72 22.63 38.14
N VAL A 171 -11.23 23.13 37.00
CA VAL A 171 -11.36 24.56 36.63
C VAL A 171 -12.82 24.99 36.51
N PHE A 172 -13.67 24.12 35.95
CA PHE A 172 -15.10 24.39 35.88
C PHE A 172 -15.76 24.45 37.27
N ASN A 173 -15.39 23.53 38.15
CA ASN A 173 -15.86 23.49 39.54
C ASN A 173 -15.42 24.73 40.36
N ASP A 174 -14.22 25.25 40.11
CA ASP A 174 -13.76 26.51 40.71
C ASP A 174 -14.62 27.69 40.22
N THR A 175 -14.98 27.69 38.95
CA THR A 175 -15.88 28.72 38.38
C THR A 175 -17.28 28.64 39.01
N LEU A 176 -17.83 27.44 39.18
CA LEU A 176 -19.10 27.24 39.89
C LEU A 176 -19.04 27.73 41.33
N SER A 177 -17.92 27.50 42.02
CA SER A 177 -17.73 27.95 43.40
C SER A 177 -17.75 29.48 43.50
N ARG A 178 -17.07 30.17 42.57
CA ARG A 178 -17.10 31.64 42.50
C ARG A 178 -18.50 32.19 42.20
N LEU A 179 -19.26 31.52 41.33
CA LEU A 179 -20.65 31.90 41.04
C LEU A 179 -21.54 31.72 42.28
N GLN A 180 -21.37 30.62 43.01
CA GLN A 180 -22.10 30.36 44.25
C GLN A 180 -21.82 31.46 45.28
N ASP A 181 -20.55 31.79 45.52
CA ASP A 181 -20.15 32.85 46.46
C ASP A 181 -20.78 34.20 46.10
N ALA A 182 -20.81 34.55 44.81
CA ALA A 182 -21.41 35.79 44.33
C ALA A 182 -22.94 35.81 44.57
N PHE A 183 -23.62 34.69 44.34
CA PHE A 183 -25.06 34.57 44.54
C PHE A 183 -25.45 34.64 46.02
N GLU A 184 -24.66 34.03 46.90
CA GLU A 184 -24.86 34.08 48.36
C GLU A 184 -24.65 35.50 48.92
N ARG A 185 -23.67 36.24 48.38
CA ARG A 185 -23.48 37.66 48.74
C ARG A 185 -24.66 38.52 48.28
N LEU A 186 -25.15 38.30 47.06
CA LEU A 186 -26.31 39.00 46.53
C LEU A 186 -27.56 38.75 47.37
N ARG A 187 -27.84 37.49 47.74
CA ARG A 187 -28.98 37.14 48.60
C ARG A 187 -28.94 37.84 49.95
N ARG A 188 -27.77 37.87 50.61
CA ARG A 188 -27.60 38.57 51.89
C ARG A 188 -27.86 40.07 51.75
N PHE A 189 -27.26 40.71 50.74
CA PHE A 189 -27.48 42.13 50.48
C PHE A 189 -28.96 42.49 50.26
N THR A 190 -29.70 41.68 49.48
CA THR A 190 -31.13 41.91 49.24
C THR A 190 -31.97 41.67 50.51
N ALA A 191 -31.60 40.70 51.34
CA ALA A 191 -32.26 40.45 52.61
C ALA A 191 -32.06 41.61 53.59
N ASP A 192 -30.82 42.09 53.74
CA ASP A 192 -30.46 43.21 54.62
C ASP A 192 -31.18 44.50 54.20
N ALA A 193 -31.22 44.81 52.89
CA ALA A 193 -31.94 45.96 52.36
C ALA A 193 -33.46 45.89 52.60
N SER A 194 -34.04 44.68 52.56
CA SER A 194 -35.46 44.48 52.86
C SER A 194 -35.78 44.63 54.35
N HIS A 195 -34.82 44.36 55.23
CA HIS A 195 -34.96 44.54 56.68
C HIS A 195 -34.89 46.02 57.10
N GLU A 196 -34.01 46.81 56.50
CA GLU A 196 -33.94 48.26 56.76
C GLU A 196 -35.21 49.00 56.30
N LEU A 197 -35.84 48.57 55.19
CA LEU A 197 -37.08 49.19 54.72
C LEU A 197 -38.33 48.83 55.55
N ARG A 198 -38.27 47.77 56.36
CA ARG A 198 -39.41 47.28 57.17
C ARG A 198 -39.42 47.76 58.61
N THR A 199 -38.33 48.38 59.07
CA THR A 199 -38.18 48.80 60.47
C THR A 199 -37.74 50.26 60.48
N PRO A 200 -38.69 51.22 60.43
CA PRO A 200 -38.37 52.64 60.63
C PRO A 200 -38.07 52.96 62.09
#